data_AF-A0A935TR84-F1
#
_entry.id   AF-A0A935TR84-F1
#
_cell.length_a   1.000
_cell.length_b   1.000
_cell.length_c   1.000
_cell.angle_alpha   90.00
_cell.angle_beta   90.00
_cell.angle_gamma   90.00
#
_symmetry.space_group_name_H-M   'P 1'
#
loop_
_entity.id
_entity.type
_entity.pdbx_description
1 polymer ?
#
loop_
_entity_poly.entity_id
_entity_poly.type
_entity_poly.pdbx_seq_one_letter_code
_entity_poly.pdbx_strand_id
1 'polypeptide(L)'
;MTPYLANLINGAVCVVMGLWGYTTTHATTALIAPILGLVFLACTKGFRTNNKIIVHVVVVLTLLLLIALIKPLTGALNDNDTSGLIRIGVMLLTNAVALVVFIKSFIDVRRNRNTTGQ
;
A
#
# COMPACT_ATOMS: atom_id res chain seq x y z
N MET A 1 12.50 5.48 9.08
CA MET A 1 12.22 4.38 8.13
C MET A 1 12.43 4.91 6.72
N THR A 2 13.21 4.24 5.88
CA THR A 2 13.42 4.70 4.49
C THR A 2 12.17 4.37 3.65
N PRO A 3 11.76 5.24 2.71
CA PRO A 3 10.57 5.02 1.89
C PRO A 3 10.63 3.73 1.06
N TYR A 4 11.85 3.31 0.69
CA TYR A 4 12.13 1.99 0.12
C TYR A 4 11.63 0.85 1.02
N LEU A 5 12.02 0.84 2.29
CA LEU A 5 11.69 -0.25 3.21
C LEU A 5 10.19 -0.29 3.49
N ALA A 6 9.56 0.89 3.62
CA ALA A 6 8.12 1.00 3.87
C ALA A 6 7.29 0.45 2.69
N ASN A 7 7.66 0.77 1.44
CA ASN A 7 6.97 0.25 0.26
C ASN A 7 7.17 -1.26 0.10
N LEU A 8 8.38 -1.76 0.37
CA LEU A 8 8.68 -3.19 0.31
C LEU A 8 7.82 -3.98 1.31
N ILE A 9 7.75 -3.50 2.56
CA ILE A 9 6.95 -4.12 3.61
C ILE A 9 5.46 -4.03 3.27
N ASN A 10 4.97 -2.87 2.81
CA ASN A 10 3.56 -2.72 2.44
C ASN A 10 3.16 -3.65 1.30
N GLY A 11 3.99 -3.74 0.24
CA GLY A 11 3.76 -4.63 -0.87
C GLY A 11 3.78 -6.11 -0.44
N ALA A 12 4.77 -6.52 0.36
CA ALA A 12 4.85 -7.89 0.86
C ALA A 12 3.65 -8.27 1.75
N VAL A 13 3.24 -7.39 2.67
CA VAL A 13 2.08 -7.60 3.53
C VAL A 13 0.80 -7.71 2.70
N CYS A 14 0.60 -6.81 1.73
CA CYS A 14 -0.57 -6.87 0.84
C CYS A 14 -0.62 -8.17 0.03
N VAL A 15 0.53 -8.65 -0.46
CA VAL A 15 0.62 -9.92 -1.19
C VAL A 15 0.26 -11.10 -0.28
N VAL A 16 0.94 -11.25 0.86
CA VAL A 16 0.78 -12.41 1.75
C VAL A 16 -0.62 -12.45 2.37
N MET A 17 -1.07 -11.32 2.92
CA MET A 17 -2.39 -11.25 3.56
C MET A 17 -3.51 -11.38 2.52
N GLY A 18 -3.30 -10.84 1.32
CA GLY A 18 -4.30 -10.83 0.24
C GLY A 18 -4.50 -12.19 -0.41
N LEU A 19 -3.41 -12.91 -0.68
CA LEU A 19 -3.47 -14.30 -1.15
C LEU A 19 -4.18 -15.20 -0.15
N TRP A 20 -3.88 -15.06 1.14
CA TRP A 20 -4.59 -15.84 2.16
C TRP A 20 -6.07 -15.41 2.27
N GLY A 21 -6.39 -14.14 2.07
CA GLY A 21 -7.78 -13.66 2.08
C GLY A 21 -8.59 -14.33 0.98
N TYR A 22 -7.98 -14.51 -0.19
CA TYR A 22 -8.56 -15.25 -1.30
C TYR A 22 -8.74 -16.74 -0.97
N THR A 23 -7.76 -17.41 -0.35
CA THR A 23 -7.92 -18.83 0.00
C THR A 23 -9.00 -19.10 1.04
N THR A 24 -9.36 -18.11 1.86
CA THR A 24 -10.42 -18.26 2.88
C THR A 24 -11.81 -17.90 2.34
N THR A 25 -11.92 -16.84 1.54
CA THR A 25 -13.23 -16.31 1.12
C THR A 25 -13.61 -16.69 -0.32
N HIS A 26 -12.64 -17.19 -1.11
CA HIS A 26 -12.73 -17.38 -2.56
C HIS A 26 -13.21 -16.15 -3.35
N ALA A 27 -13.26 -14.98 -2.72
CA ALA A 27 -13.75 -13.76 -3.32
C ALA A 27 -12.71 -13.21 -4.30
N THR A 28 -13.07 -13.08 -5.57
CA THR A 28 -12.16 -12.56 -6.62
C THR A 28 -11.68 -11.14 -6.31
N THR A 29 -12.48 -10.36 -5.56
CA THR A 29 -12.12 -9.01 -5.10
C THR A 29 -10.94 -9.01 -4.11
N ALA A 30 -10.68 -10.12 -3.41
CA ALA A 30 -9.52 -10.25 -2.53
C ALA A 30 -8.18 -10.26 -3.29
N LEU A 31 -8.18 -10.59 -4.59
CA LEU A 31 -6.97 -10.56 -5.43
C LEU A 31 -6.49 -9.15 -5.80
N ILE A 32 -7.32 -8.12 -5.61
CA ILE A 32 -6.92 -6.73 -5.90
C ILE A 32 -5.73 -6.31 -5.02
N ALA A 33 -5.79 -6.63 -3.72
CA ALA A 33 -4.72 -6.32 -2.77
C ALA A 33 -3.36 -6.97 -3.11
N PRO A 34 -3.27 -8.29 -3.40
CA PRO A 34 -2.00 -8.91 -3.76
C PRO A 34 -1.50 -8.49 -5.14
N ILE A 35 -2.38 -8.26 -6.12
CA ILE A 35 -1.97 -7.72 -7.43
C ILE A 35 -1.33 -6.34 -7.25
N LEU A 36 -1.99 -5.44 -6.53
CA LEU A 36 -1.44 -4.11 -6.25
C LEU A 36 -0.20 -4.16 -5.36
N GLY A 37 -0.12 -5.10 -4.42
CA GLY A 37 1.07 -5.35 -3.61
C GLY A 37 2.29 -5.77 -4.43
N LEU A 38 2.09 -6.58 -5.49
CA LEU A 38 3.11 -6.91 -6.48
C LEU A 38 3.56 -5.69 -7.27
N VAL A 39 2.63 -4.81 -7.65
CA VAL A 39 2.97 -3.54 -8.32
C VAL A 39 3.78 -2.64 -7.38
N PHE A 40 3.42 -2.54 -6.10
CA PHE A 40 4.23 -1.83 -5.11
C PHE A 40 5.63 -2.40 -5.02
N LEU A 41 5.77 -3.73 -4.91
CA LEU A 41 7.08 -4.39 -4.90
C LEU A 41 7.91 -4.05 -6.15
N ALA A 42 7.32 -4.06 -7.33
CA ALA A 42 7.99 -3.66 -8.57
C ALA A 42 8.41 -2.17 -8.56
N CYS A 43 7.54 -1.29 -8.08
CA CYS A 43 7.83 0.14 -7.96
C CYS A 43 8.83 0.50 -6.86
N THR A 44 9.15 -0.42 -5.93
CA THR A 44 10.15 -0.19 -4.86
C THR A 44 11.51 0.22 -5.43
N LYS A 45 11.90 -0.33 -6.60
CA LYS A 45 13.14 0.06 -7.29
C LYS A 45 13.10 1.51 -7.78
N GLY A 46 11.92 2.02 -8.15
CA GLY A 46 11.73 3.39 -8.64
C GLY A 46 11.96 4.48 -7.59
N PHE A 47 11.75 4.16 -6.30
CA PHE A 47 12.11 5.08 -5.21
C PHE A 47 13.63 5.28 -5.10
N ARG A 48 14.43 4.28 -5.47
CA ARG A 48 15.90 4.38 -5.47
C ARG A 48 16.41 5.27 -6.61
N THR A 49 15.67 5.34 -7.72
CA THR A 49 16.02 6.12 -8.91
C THR A 49 15.55 7.58 -8.85
N ASN A 50 14.92 8.04 -7.74
CA ASN A 50 14.33 9.39 -7.59
C ASN A 50 13.39 9.80 -8.74
N ASN A 51 12.79 8.84 -9.44
CA ASN A 51 11.91 9.13 -10.56
C ASN A 51 10.56 9.63 -10.04
N LYS A 52 10.35 10.95 -10.12
CA LYS A 52 9.15 11.63 -9.59
C LYS A 52 7.84 11.02 -10.10
N ILE A 53 7.83 10.51 -11.33
CA ILE A 53 6.65 9.89 -11.95
C ILE A 53 6.28 8.62 -11.18
N ILE A 54 7.25 7.75 -10.92
CA ILE A 54 7.02 6.48 -10.23
C ILE A 54 6.50 6.73 -8.81
N VAL A 55 7.07 7.70 -8.10
CA VAL A 55 6.63 8.04 -6.75
C VAL A 55 5.17 8.53 -6.74
N HIS A 56 4.77 9.34 -7.73
CA HIS A 56 3.38 9.81 -7.84
C HIS A 56 2.42 8.67 -8.20
N VAL A 57 2.80 7.82 -9.14
CA VAL A 57 2.03 6.61 -9.51
C VAL A 57 1.82 5.71 -8.30
N VAL A 58 2.87 5.47 -7.49
CA VAL A 58 2.75 4.65 -6.28
C VAL A 58 1.76 5.24 -5.28
N VAL A 59 1.81 6.56 -5.04
CA VAL A 59 0.86 7.22 -4.13
C VAL A 59 -0.57 7.11 -4.63
N VAL A 60 -0.81 7.31 -5.92
CA VAL A 60 -2.15 7.14 -6.52
C VAL A 60 -2.61 5.69 -6.39
N LEU A 61 -1.75 4.70 -6.64
CA LEU A 61 -2.08 3.29 -6.41
C LEU A 61 -2.36 2.98 -4.94
N THR A 62 -1.64 3.60 -4.01
CA THR A 62 -1.84 3.43 -2.56
C THR A 62 -3.21 3.94 -2.14
N LEU A 63 -3.62 5.09 -2.68
CA LEU A 63 -4.98 5.65 -2.51
C LEU A 63 -6.05 4.75 -3.13
N LEU A 64 -5.84 4.25 -4.35
CA LEU A 64 -6.75 3.32 -5.00
C LEU A 64 -6.91 2.01 -4.20
N LEU A 65 -5.82 1.48 -3.64
CA LEU A 65 -5.85 0.29 -2.78
C LEU A 65 -6.69 0.55 -1.53
N LEU A 66 -6.57 1.74 -0.92
CA LEU A 66 -7.31 2.11 0.28
C LEU A 66 -8.83 2.15 0.01
N ILE A 67 -9.23 2.69 -1.14
CA ILE A 67 -10.63 2.68 -1.59
C ILE A 67 -11.08 1.26 -1.93
N ALA A 68 -10.23 0.47 -2.59
CA ALA A 68 -10.53 -0.91 -2.94
C ALA A 68 -10.74 -1.80 -1.70
N LEU A 69 -10.08 -1.51 -0.59
CA LEU A 69 -10.26 -2.21 0.69
C LEU A 69 -11.60 -1.95 1.39
N ILE A 70 -12.35 -0.92 1.00
CA ILE A 70 -13.66 -0.61 1.60
C ILE A 70 -14.65 -1.76 1.33
N LYS A 71 -14.68 -2.29 0.10
CA LYS A 71 -15.55 -3.43 -0.27
C LYS A 71 -15.33 -4.66 0.60
N PRO A 72 -14.11 -5.23 0.70
CA PRO A 72 -13.87 -6.39 1.55
C PRO A 72 -14.10 -6.06 3.03
N LEU A 73 -13.84 -4.83 3.49
CA LEU A 73 -14.16 -4.42 4.87
C LEU A 73 -15.68 -4.51 5.13
N THR A 74 -16.50 -3.97 4.23
CA THR A 74 -17.96 -4.05 4.35
C THR A 74 -18.48 -5.49 4.23
N GLY A 75 -17.84 -6.33 3.40
CA GLY A 75 -18.16 -7.75 3.30
C GLY A 75 -17.90 -8.49 4.62
N ALA A 76 -16.69 -8.33 5.18
CA ALA A 76 -16.34 -8.96 6.45
C ALA A 76 -17.21 -8.48 7.63
N LEU A 77 -17.64 -7.21 7.61
CA LEU A 77 -18.59 -6.66 8.60
C LEU A 77 -19.97 -7.31 8.48
N ASN A 78 -20.50 -7.46 7.27
CA ASN A 78 -21.80 -8.09 7.05
C ASN A 78 -21.81 -9.58 7.41
N ASP A 79 -20.72 -10.29 7.09
CA ASP A 79 -20.59 -11.72 7.37
C ASP A 79 -20.20 -12.03 8.82
N ASN A 80 -20.04 -11.00 9.68
CA ASN A 80 -19.53 -11.13 11.06
C ASN A 80 -18.21 -11.92 11.14
N ASP A 81 -17.40 -11.86 10.08
CA ASP A 81 -16.12 -12.56 10.00
C ASP A 81 -15.04 -11.75 10.74
N THR A 82 -14.92 -12.03 12.04
CA THR A 82 -13.90 -11.43 12.92
C THR A 82 -12.48 -11.66 12.38
N SER A 83 -12.23 -12.79 11.71
CA SER A 83 -10.91 -13.12 11.17
C SER A 83 -10.58 -12.30 9.91
N GLY A 84 -11.56 -12.09 9.05
CA GLY A 84 -11.49 -11.20 7.89
C GLY A 84 -11.30 -9.73 8.30
N LEU A 85 -12.03 -9.28 9.32
CA LEU A 85 -11.91 -7.93 9.88
C LEU A 85 -10.50 -7.62 10.39
N ILE A 86 -9.90 -8.52 11.16
CA ILE A 86 -8.52 -8.33 11.68
C ILE A 86 -7.52 -8.26 10.52
N ARG A 87 -7.65 -9.14 9.52
CA ARG A 87 -6.78 -9.13 8.32
C ARG A 87 -6.84 -7.83 7.55
N ILE A 88 -8.06 -7.38 7.25
CA ILE A 88 -8.30 -6.15 6.50
C ILE A 88 -7.83 -4.95 7.33
N GLY A 89 -8.05 -4.97 8.65
CA GLY A 89 -7.54 -3.95 9.57
C GLY A 89 -6.01 -3.83 9.55
N VAL A 90 -5.28 -4.96 9.57
CA VAL A 90 -3.81 -4.97 9.47
C VAL A 90 -3.34 -4.43 8.11
N MET A 91 -4.00 -4.80 7.01
CA MET A 91 -3.70 -4.23 5.69
C MET A 91 -3.95 -2.72 5.64
N LEU A 92 -5.07 -2.24 6.21
CA LEU A 92 -5.41 -0.83 6.30
C LEU A 92 -4.34 -0.04 7.07
N LEU A 93 -3.93 -0.56 8.24
CA LEU A 93 -2.87 0.06 9.05
C LEU A 93 -1.54 0.12 8.28
N THR A 94 -1.15 -0.98 7.64
CA THR A 94 0.10 -1.04 6.88
C THR A 94 0.08 -0.06 5.70
N ASN A 95 -1.06 0.02 5.00
CA ASN A 95 -1.23 0.93 3.88
C ASN A 95 -1.25 2.41 4.33
N ALA A 96 -1.86 2.70 5.49
CA ALA A 96 -1.84 4.04 6.09
C ALA A 96 -0.42 4.45 6.48
N VAL A 97 0.36 3.57 7.11
CA VAL A 97 1.77 3.83 7.45
C VAL A 97 2.58 4.09 6.18
N ALA A 98 2.39 3.28 5.14
CA ALA A 98 3.07 3.46 3.85
C ALA A 98 2.73 4.82 3.21
N LEU A 99 1.45 5.20 3.23
CA LEU A 99 0.99 6.50 2.73
C LEU A 99 1.68 7.67 3.47
N VAL A 100 1.76 7.61 4.80
CA VAL A 100 2.45 8.64 5.60
C VAL A 100 3.93 8.72 5.24
N VAL A 101 4.59 7.58 5.04
CA VAL A 101 6.00 7.54 4.62
C VAL A 101 6.17 8.11 3.20
N PHE A 102 5.23 7.85 2.27
CA PHE A 102 5.26 8.45 0.94
C PHE A 102 5.07 9.96 0.98
N ILE A 103 4.11 10.46 1.76
CA ILE A 103 3.91 11.90 1.96
C ILE A 103 5.17 12.55 2.54
N LYS A 104 5.80 11.92 3.55
CA LYS A 104 7.08 12.39 4.09
C LYS A 104 8.18 12.41 3.03
N SER A 105 8.26 11.38 2.16
CA SER A 105 9.20 11.34 1.05
C SER A 105 8.98 12.48 0.05
N PHE A 106 7.72 12.86 -0.20
CA PHE A 106 7.40 14.04 -1.04
C PHE A 106 7.88 15.34 -0.41
N ILE A 107 7.69 15.50 0.90
CA ILE A 107 8.12 16.68 1.65
C ILE A 107 9.65 16.78 1.65
N ASP A 108 10.36 15.68 1.85
CA ASP A 108 11.84 15.66 1.88
C ASP A 108 12.45 16.05 0.52
N VAL A 109 11.87 15.57 -0.58
CA VAL A 109 12.25 15.99 -1.95
C VAL A 109 11.98 17.48 -2.20
N ARG A 110 10.96 18.07 -1.57
CA ARG A 110 10.70 19.52 -1.63
C ARG A 110 11.67 20.30 -0.75
N ARG A 111 12.04 19.78 0.42
CA ARG A 111 12.97 20.43 1.35
C ARG A 111 14.38 20.52 0.76
N ASN A 112 14.86 19.47 0.10
CA ASN A 112 16.19 19.46 -0.53
C ASN A 112 16.28 20.38 -1.76
N ARG A 113 15.15 20.76 -2.38
CA ARG A 113 15.14 21.78 -3.44
C ARG A 113 15.42 23.19 -2.93
N ASN A 114 15.15 23.45 -1.65
CA ASN A 114 15.32 24.78 -1.05
C ASN A 114 16.75 25.01 -0.54
N THR A 115 17.58 23.97 -0.45
CA THR A 115 18.98 24.05 0.03
C THR A 115 20.01 24.00 -1.10
N THR A 116 19.65 23.59 -2.31
CA THR A 116 20.53 23.64 -3.51
C THR A 116 20.22 24.84 -4.41
N GLY A 117 19.41 25.78 -3.92
CA GLY A 117 19.07 27.04 -4.58
C GLY A 117 19.69 28.27 -3.92
N GLN A 118 20.79 28.10 -3.18
CA GLN A 118 21.68 29.16 -2.72
C GLN A 118 23.11 28.86 -3.15
#